data_AF-A0A8X6RDN9-F1
#
_entry.id   AF-A0A8X6RDN9-F1
#
_cell.length_a   1.000
_cell.length_b   1.000
_cell.length_c   1.000
_cell.angle_alpha   90.00
_cell.angle_beta   90.00
_cell.angle_gamma   90.00
#
_symmetry.space_group_name_H-M   'P 1'
#
loop_
_entity.id
_entity.type
_entity.pdbx_description
1 polymer ?
#
loop_
_entity_poly.entity_id
_entity_poly.type
_entity_poly.pdbx_seq_one_letter_code
_entity_poly.pdbx_strand_id
1 'polypeptide(L)'
;MGEKKLSDGKTIGRKGRLTDAIISKLATFYGNAIRANSHNVNEMRQGVWAVWAHTSSTDDEPKHWFCPKGKNSWCLAMKTPCPELQVLTHSPHP
;
A
#
# COMPACT_ATOMS: atom_id res chain seq x y z
N MET A 1 -10.47 1.24 -32.14
CA MET A 1 -9.12 0.70 -31.89
C MET A 1 -9.28 -0.51 -30.98
N GLY A 2 -8.87 -1.71 -31.41
CA GLY A 2 -9.04 -2.93 -30.62
C GLY A 2 -8.12 -2.95 -29.39
N GLU A 3 -8.64 -3.42 -28.26
CA GLU A 3 -7.88 -3.53 -27.02
C GLU A 3 -6.67 -4.47 -27.21
N LYS A 4 -5.44 -3.97 -26.99
CA LYS A 4 -4.25 -4.81 -27.00
C LYS A 4 -4.30 -5.80 -25.84
N LYS A 5 -4.21 -7.09 -26.18
CA LYS A 5 -4.10 -8.19 -25.21
C LYS A 5 -2.63 -8.43 -24.84
N LEU A 6 -2.38 -8.74 -23.58
CA LEU A 6 -1.06 -9.13 -23.07
C LEU A 6 -0.77 -10.61 -23.42
N SER A 7 0.43 -11.11 -23.07
CA SER A 7 0.86 -12.50 -23.33
C SER A 7 -0.06 -13.56 -22.73
N ASP A 8 -0.84 -13.21 -21.71
CA ASP A 8 -1.84 -14.07 -21.08
C ASP A 8 -3.24 -13.98 -21.73
N GLY A 9 -3.36 -13.26 -22.85
CA GLY A 9 -4.60 -13.08 -23.59
C GLY A 9 -5.61 -12.13 -22.95
N LYS A 10 -5.28 -11.48 -21.82
CA LYS A 10 -6.16 -10.54 -21.11
C LYS A 10 -5.81 -9.09 -21.47
N THR A 11 -6.80 -8.21 -21.33
CA THR A 11 -6.61 -6.75 -21.43
C THR A 11 -6.03 -6.20 -20.12
N ILE A 12 -5.43 -5.02 -20.17
CA ILE A 12 -4.82 -4.36 -18.99
C ILE A 12 -5.85 -4.13 -17.86
N GLY A 13 -7.10 -3.77 -18.20
CA GLY A 13 -8.11 -3.33 -17.24
C GLY A 13 -8.97 -4.42 -16.60
N ARG A 14 -8.39 -5.41 -15.90
CA ARG A 14 -9.18 -6.47 -15.22
C ARG A 14 -8.74 -6.71 -13.77
N LYS A 15 -9.57 -7.41 -12.99
CA LYS A 15 -9.26 -7.83 -11.61
C LYS A 15 -7.88 -8.51 -11.53
N GLY A 16 -7.06 -8.12 -10.55
CA GLY A 16 -5.69 -8.59 -10.40
C GLY A 16 -4.66 -7.91 -11.31
N ARG A 17 -5.04 -6.81 -11.98
CA ARG A 17 -4.15 -5.97 -12.78
C ARG A 17 -4.06 -4.57 -12.20
N LEU A 18 -3.06 -3.80 -12.64
CA LEU A 18 -2.96 -2.39 -12.36
C LEU A 18 -4.11 -1.66 -13.07
N THR A 19 -5.10 -1.20 -12.31
CA THR A 19 -6.24 -0.44 -12.82
C THR A 19 -6.07 1.04 -12.52
N ASP A 20 -6.80 1.90 -13.25
CA ASP A 20 -6.82 3.35 -12.99
C ASP A 20 -7.21 3.69 -11.55
N ALA A 21 -8.08 2.89 -10.94
CA ALA A 21 -8.45 3.03 -9.53
C ALA A 21 -7.25 2.80 -8.60
N ILE A 22 -6.44 1.76 -8.85
CA ILE A 22 -5.22 1.49 -8.07
C ILE A 22 -4.20 2.61 -8.28
N ILE A 23 -4.01 3.07 -9.53
CA ILE A 23 -3.09 4.18 -9.85
C ILE A 23 -3.52 5.45 -9.11
N SER A 24 -4.80 5.81 -9.16
CA SER A 24 -5.35 6.98 -8.47
C SER A 24 -5.17 6.90 -6.95
N LYS A 25 -5.41 5.73 -6.37
CA LYS A 25 -5.21 5.48 -4.94
C LYS A 25 -3.75 5.60 -4.52
N LEU A 26 -2.83 5.02 -5.29
CA LEU A 26 -1.39 5.14 -5.07
C LEU A 26 -0.93 6.60 -5.15
N ALA A 27 -1.33 7.33 -6.20
CA ALA A 27 -1.01 8.74 -6.37
C ALA A 27 -1.49 9.57 -5.16
N THR A 28 -2.70 9.30 -4.67
CA THR A 28 -3.26 9.95 -3.48
C THR A 28 -2.42 9.66 -2.23
N PHE A 29 -2.04 8.40 -1.99
CA PHE A 29 -1.25 8.03 -0.82
C PHE A 29 0.16 8.62 -0.84
N TYR A 30 0.85 8.56 -1.97
CA TYR A 30 2.15 9.22 -2.12
C TYR A 30 2.04 10.74 -1.92
N GLY A 31 1.04 11.38 -2.53
CA GLY A 31 0.80 12.81 -2.34
C GLY A 31 0.50 13.19 -0.90
N ASN A 32 -0.21 12.34 -0.15
CA ASN A 32 -0.46 12.55 1.28
C ASN A 32 0.84 12.40 2.10
N ALA A 33 1.64 11.36 1.84
CA ALA A 33 2.91 11.15 2.54
C ALA A 33 3.88 12.31 2.32
N ILE A 34 3.94 12.86 1.10
CA ILE A 34 4.79 14.01 0.78
C ILE A 34 4.31 15.27 1.50
N ARG A 35 3.00 15.58 1.42
CA ARG A 35 2.44 16.79 2.03
C ARG A 35 2.51 16.77 3.56
N ALA A 36 2.29 15.61 4.18
CA ALA A 36 2.35 15.47 5.63
C ALA A 36 3.76 15.68 6.20
N ASN A 37 4.81 15.39 5.41
CA ASN A 37 6.21 15.46 5.84
C ASN A 37 7.01 16.51 5.06
N SER A 38 6.33 17.56 4.56
CA SER A 38 6.92 18.57 3.67
C SER A 38 8.11 19.34 4.27
N HIS A 39 8.23 19.33 5.60
CA HIS A 39 9.27 20.02 6.36
C HIS A 39 10.45 19.11 6.74
N ASN A 40 10.39 17.81 6.45
CA ASN A 40 11.43 16.84 6.82
C ASN A 40 11.63 15.77 5.73
N VAL A 41 12.75 15.87 5.02
CA VAL A 41 13.09 14.97 3.89
C VAL A 41 13.22 13.51 4.35
N ASN A 42 13.73 13.27 5.56
CA ASN A 42 13.89 11.91 6.07
C ASN A 42 12.53 11.26 6.37
N GLU A 43 11.62 12.01 7.00
CA GLU A 43 10.26 11.55 7.26
C GLU A 43 9.45 11.39 5.97
N MET A 44 9.63 12.28 5.00
CA MET A 44 9.04 12.16 3.67
C MET A 44 9.47 10.87 2.99
N ARG A 45 10.78 10.59 2.99
CA ARG A 45 11.33 9.32 2.46
C ARG A 45 10.68 8.14 3.18
N GLN A 46 10.65 8.13 4.51
CA GLN A 46 10.02 7.04 5.26
C GLN A 46 8.54 6.87 4.92
N GLY A 47 7.77 7.96 4.81
CA GLY A 47 6.36 7.93 4.44
C GLY A 47 6.12 7.36 3.04
N VAL A 48 6.92 7.77 2.05
CA VAL A 48 6.87 7.21 0.68
C VAL A 48 7.18 5.72 0.70
N TRP A 49 8.24 5.30 1.39
CA TRP A 49 8.58 3.88 1.51
C TRP A 49 7.54 3.07 2.30
N ALA A 50 6.84 3.68 3.26
CA ALA A 50 5.74 3.04 3.97
C ALA A 50 4.57 2.73 3.04
N VAL A 51 4.20 3.65 2.15
CA VAL A 51 3.16 3.42 1.13
C VAL A 51 3.56 2.27 0.21
N TRP A 52 4.80 2.28 -0.30
CA TRP A 52 5.30 1.21 -1.18
C TRP A 52 5.34 -0.15 -0.48
N ALA A 53 5.93 -0.22 0.71
CA ALA A 53 6.08 -1.46 1.46
C ALA A 53 4.70 -2.03 1.80
N HIS A 54 3.78 -1.21 2.32
CA HIS A 54 2.43 -1.65 2.65
C HIS A 54 1.63 -2.13 1.43
N THR A 55 1.76 -1.47 0.28
CA THR A 55 1.02 -1.86 -0.95
C THR A 55 1.61 -3.06 -1.67
N SER A 56 2.89 -3.39 -1.44
CA SER A 56 3.57 -4.58 -1.97
C SER A 56 3.63 -5.75 -1.00
N SER A 57 3.08 -5.57 0.21
CA SER A 57 3.00 -6.57 1.27
C SER A 57 2.05 -7.70 0.90
N THR A 58 2.44 -8.94 1.22
CA THR A 58 1.61 -10.14 1.08
C THR A 58 1.59 -10.91 2.40
N ASP A 59 0.67 -11.87 2.53
CA ASP A 59 0.61 -12.73 3.72
C ASP A 59 1.90 -13.50 3.95
N ASP A 60 2.51 -13.99 2.88
CA ASP A 60 3.78 -14.73 2.93
C ASP A 60 4.99 -13.82 3.16
N GLU A 61 4.90 -12.55 2.75
CA GLU A 61 5.98 -11.56 2.85
C GLU A 61 5.43 -10.24 3.39
N PRO A 62 5.23 -10.11 4.72
CA PRO A 62 4.68 -8.90 5.32
C PRO A 62 5.70 -7.76 5.34
N LYS A 63 5.30 -6.59 4.81
CA LYS A 63 6.20 -5.43 4.56
C LYS A 63 5.77 -4.16 5.29
N HIS A 64 5.64 -4.22 6.61
CA HIS A 64 5.14 -3.10 7.41
C HIS A 64 6.23 -2.25 8.10
N TRP A 65 7.51 -2.51 7.87
CA TRP A 65 8.63 -1.95 8.65
C TRP A 65 8.76 -0.41 8.62
N PHE A 66 8.21 0.27 7.61
CA PHE A 66 8.18 1.73 7.53
C PHE A 66 6.87 2.37 8.00
N CYS A 67 5.86 1.57 8.34
CA CYS A 67 4.59 2.10 8.79
C CYS A 67 4.73 2.79 10.17
N PRO A 68 3.97 3.88 10.42
CA PRO A 68 4.00 4.55 11.72
C PRO A 68 3.53 3.57 12.80
N LYS A 69 4.13 3.67 14.00
CA LYS A 69 3.79 2.79 15.14
C LYS A 69 2.80 3.47 16.09
N GLY A 70 2.02 2.67 16.79
CA GLY A 70 1.15 3.12 17.87
C GLY A 70 -0.33 3.23 17.49
N LYS A 71 -1.15 3.70 18.43
CA LYS A 71 -2.63 3.66 18.33
C LYS A 71 -3.19 4.38 17.10
N ASN A 72 -2.51 5.44 16.67
CA ASN A 72 -2.90 6.26 15.53
C ASN A 72 -2.31 5.77 14.20
N SER A 73 -1.62 4.63 14.19
CA SER A 73 -1.13 4.03 12.96
C SER A 73 -2.30 3.74 12.01
N TRP A 74 -2.17 4.11 10.75
CA TRP A 74 -3.09 3.65 9.71
C TRP A 74 -2.83 2.18 9.33
N CYS A 75 -1.63 1.66 9.63
CA CYS A 75 -1.29 0.25 9.48
C CYS A 75 -1.73 -0.53 10.72
N LEU A 76 -2.72 -1.41 10.55
CA LEU A 76 -3.29 -2.20 11.64
C LEU A 76 -2.24 -3.08 12.32
N ALA A 77 -1.32 -3.67 11.55
CA ALA A 77 -0.22 -4.49 12.07
C ALA A 77 0.75 -3.71 12.99
N MET A 78 0.81 -2.38 12.86
CA MET A 78 1.67 -1.52 13.69
C MET A 78 0.95 -0.88 14.88
N LYS A 79 -0.34 -1.19 15.10
CA LYS A 79 -1.05 -0.86 16.34
C LYS A 79 -0.66 -1.88 17.42
N THR A 80 -0.07 -1.42 18.53
CA THR A 80 0.29 -2.22 19.72
C THR A 80 -0.89 -2.96 20.38
N PRO A 81 -0.63 -4.05 21.13
CA PRO A 81 -0.65 -5.43 20.63
C PRO A 81 -2.02 -6.09 20.88
N CYS A 82 -2.61 -6.68 19.83
CA CYS A 82 -3.61 -7.72 20.01
C CYS A 82 -2.90 -9.06 19.72
N PRO A 83 -2.71 -9.95 20.71
CA PRO A 83 -2.05 -11.24 20.53
C PRO A 83 -2.69 -12.13 19.44
N GLU A 84 -3.89 -11.79 19.00
CA GLU A 84 -4.73 -12.58 18.10
C GLU A 84 -4.73 -12.09 16.64
N LEU A 85 -3.92 -11.07 16.31
CA LEU A 85 -3.87 -10.52 14.94
C LEU A 85 -2.77 -11.14 14.05
N GLN A 86 -1.98 -12.09 14.56
CA GLN A 86 -1.00 -12.82 13.75
C GLN A 86 -1.65 -13.76 12.71
N VAL A 87 -2.98 -13.93 12.75
CA VAL A 87 -3.76 -14.76 11.83
C VAL A 87 -4.64 -13.98 10.86
N LEU A 88 -4.63 -12.63 10.89
CA LEU A 88 -5.43 -11.87 9.94
C LEU A 88 -4.69 -11.71 8.62
N THR A 89 -5.02 -12.63 7.70
CA THR A 89 -4.86 -12.49 6.25
C THR A 89 -5.01 -11.04 5.79
N HIS A 90 -4.15 -10.57 4.89
CA HIS A 90 -4.15 -9.24 4.30
C HIS A 90 -5.57 -8.89 3.86
N SER A 91 -6.25 -8.09 4.69
CA SER A 91 -7.58 -7.64 4.36
C SER A 91 -7.48 -6.77 3.10
N PRO A 92 -8.29 -7.01 2.06
CA PRO A 92 -8.24 -6.21 0.85
C PRO A 92 -8.58 -4.77 1.21
N HIS A 93 -7.59 -3.88 1.09
CA HIS A 93 -7.76 -2.49 1.45
C HIS A 93 -8.64 -1.76 0.42
N PRO A 94 -9.68 -1.03 0.86
CA PRO A 94 -10.29 0.15 0.24
C PRO A 94 -10.15 0.41 -1.25
#